data_AF-A0A1D1XHF4-F1
#
_entry.id   AF-A0A1D1XHF4-F1
#
_cell.length_a   1.000
_cell.length_b   1.000
_cell.length_c   1.000
_cell.angle_alpha   90.00
_cell.angle_beta   90.00
_cell.angle_gamma   90.00
#
_symmetry.space_group_name_H-M   'P 1'
#
loop_
_entity.id
_entity.type
_entity.pdbx_description
1 polymer ?
#
loop_
_entity_poly.entity_id
_entity_poly.type
_entity_poly.pdbx_seq_one_letter_code
_entity_poly.pdbx_strand_id
1 'polypeptide(L)'
;YSLLISNNMEENNGSSSNSNYSRPRNKSYDRQNSSPRNYQYNNYNNSQYNSDNDEWKLFILFASLKQFKDYIYLFILIWDSLRIDGDRNIERSGEFNDEVGQMKSYIEDLFTNSVINKQELDKFSSLLDNYRDYRYNDLGAKKDIVSHALSELEKCGMGRYKNQWLNLRSLQKKRVRQMILDRMESFVNISSQSHVVDEEENDLSPDNLSPDSPINLRKEIESLRKQNSKLAQENSHYQAVKGNMANTRLGDQDPNNATQLISDIKELQHLLEEFTIVQGPDYKINEKKSIEILSKNNCQVNFSEPKAKLILGGILQQCIIKQILSDIESYLKVAQNRNPDEAIEVEILNTTERLIQSFNHFNEKRPGKDDTTQAVPTKIRQQIYAALGYRGFSNDNHPLIMDIAKKICKSMNLYREIVDPDILNEMEAQSIQITRKVISIFYFRLKTQEIIPTYHFFQSGDEIDTRLMQGSWREEVKKSEVVEVCYFPYIAIVDVSNQKVLTKAQVYTRPKNPAAVDDDVNGGNGIGNDGSGGNKSIFNRVKNFMGNK
;
A
#
# COMPACT_ATOMS: atom_id res chain seq x y z
N TYR A 1 2.55 32.41 42.29
CA TYR A 1 1.19 32.40 42.86
C TYR A 1 0.43 31.25 42.22
N SER A 2 -0.10 30.22 42.88
CA SER A 2 0.06 29.64 44.21
C SER A 2 -0.44 28.19 44.07
N LEU A 3 0.16 27.29 44.84
CA LEU A 3 -0.27 25.91 45.10
C LEU A 3 -1.71 25.83 45.63
N LEU A 4 -2.38 24.69 45.45
CA LEU A 4 -3.08 24.02 46.56
C LEU A 4 -3.24 22.51 46.30
N ILE A 5 -2.66 21.76 47.23
CA ILE A 5 -2.85 20.35 47.55
C ILE A 5 -4.11 20.23 48.42
N SER A 6 -4.86 19.14 48.32
CA SER A 6 -5.48 18.50 49.50
C SER A 6 -5.85 17.03 49.25
N ASN A 7 -5.47 16.22 50.24
CA ASN A 7 -5.61 14.78 50.39
C ASN A 7 -7.05 14.32 50.68
N ASN A 8 -7.35 13.02 50.47
CA ASN A 8 -7.61 12.09 51.58
C ASN A 8 -7.76 10.61 51.12
N MET A 9 -7.22 9.73 51.98
CA MET A 9 -7.20 8.27 51.93
C MET A 9 -8.45 7.64 52.59
N GLU A 10 -8.51 6.29 52.48
CA GLU A 10 -9.26 5.28 53.26
C GLU A 10 -10.74 5.08 52.86
N GLU A 11 -11.33 3.87 52.77
CA GLU A 11 -10.90 2.50 53.10
C GLU A 11 -11.91 1.47 52.51
N ASN A 12 -11.40 0.25 52.29
CA ASN A 12 -12.03 -1.07 52.49
C ASN A 12 -13.11 -1.72 51.58
N ASN A 13 -12.68 -2.87 51.03
CA ASN A 13 -13.25 -4.23 51.06
C ASN A 13 -14.53 -4.60 50.28
N GLY A 14 -14.44 -5.70 49.52
CA GLY A 14 -15.61 -6.41 49.02
C GLY A 14 -15.34 -7.48 47.95
N SER A 15 -15.00 -8.67 48.43
CA SER A 15 -14.88 -9.97 47.76
C SER A 15 -15.80 -10.29 46.57
N SER A 16 -15.33 -11.12 45.63
CA SER A 16 -16.19 -11.93 44.78
C SER A 16 -15.55 -13.29 44.48
N SER A 17 -16.39 -14.32 44.56
CA SER A 17 -16.10 -15.74 44.76
C SER A 17 -16.33 -16.56 43.49
N ASN A 18 -15.64 -17.70 43.44
CA ASN A 18 -15.70 -18.83 42.51
C ASN A 18 -17.06 -19.28 41.94
N SER A 19 -17.00 -19.91 40.74
CA SER A 19 -17.39 -21.32 40.40
C SER A 19 -17.86 -21.37 38.92
N ASN A 20 -17.33 -22.16 37.96
CA ASN A 20 -17.04 -23.59 37.75
C ASN A 20 -17.99 -24.24 36.71
N TYR A 21 -17.41 -25.16 35.90
CA TYR A 21 -18.00 -26.20 35.01
C TYR A 21 -18.47 -25.77 33.61
N SER A 22 -18.36 -26.52 32.51
CA SER A 22 -17.71 -27.80 32.14
C SER A 22 -17.83 -27.95 30.60
N ARG A 23 -16.89 -28.60 29.90
CA ARG A 23 -17.05 -29.06 28.50
C ARG A 23 -16.77 -30.58 28.38
N PRO A 24 -17.47 -31.33 27.50
CA PRO A 24 -17.32 -32.79 27.41
C PRO A 24 -16.29 -33.27 26.36
N ARG A 25 -15.67 -34.42 26.68
CA ARG A 25 -14.94 -35.40 25.82
C ARG A 25 -15.90 -36.08 24.81
N ASN A 26 -15.55 -36.77 23.72
CA ASN A 26 -14.34 -37.31 23.06
C ASN A 26 -14.79 -37.81 21.66
N LYS A 27 -13.89 -37.96 20.68
CA LYS A 27 -13.69 -39.23 19.91
C LYS A 27 -12.50 -39.17 18.95
N SER A 28 -11.69 -40.23 19.02
CA SER A 28 -10.43 -40.51 18.33
C SER A 28 -10.64 -41.31 17.04
N TYR A 29 -9.78 -41.10 16.04
CA TYR A 29 -9.27 -42.14 15.15
C TYR A 29 -7.80 -41.81 14.79
N ASP A 30 -6.90 -42.75 15.08
CA ASP A 30 -5.47 -42.72 14.73
C ASP A 30 -5.21 -43.28 13.32
N ARG A 31 -4.31 -42.65 12.55
CA ARG A 31 -3.00 -43.24 12.16
C ARG A 31 -2.14 -42.31 11.28
N GLN A 32 -0.98 -41.96 11.85
CA GLN A 32 0.38 -42.03 11.28
C GLN A 32 0.74 -41.23 10.01
N ASN A 33 1.52 -40.16 10.15
CA ASN A 33 2.99 -40.16 10.07
C ASN A 33 3.54 -38.74 9.87
N SER A 34 4.32 -38.24 10.84
CA SER A 34 5.58 -37.48 10.66
C SER A 34 6.00 -36.79 11.97
N SER A 35 7.22 -37.08 12.44
CA SER A 35 7.82 -36.65 13.71
C SER A 35 7.76 -35.14 13.98
N PRO A 36 7.38 -34.71 15.20
CA PRO A 36 7.71 -33.40 15.75
C PRO A 36 8.92 -33.50 16.69
N ARG A 37 9.91 -32.60 16.52
CA ARG A 37 10.99 -32.40 17.50
C ARG A 37 10.42 -31.65 18.72
N ASN A 38 10.62 -32.28 19.88
CA ASN A 38 10.17 -31.85 21.19
C ASN A 38 10.56 -30.41 21.55
N TYR A 39 9.56 -29.63 21.94
CA TYR A 39 9.73 -28.55 22.90
C TYR A 39 9.82 -29.17 24.29
N GLN A 40 11.00 -29.13 24.90
CA GLN A 40 11.18 -29.45 26.30
C GLN A 40 11.24 -28.15 27.10
N TYR A 41 10.16 -27.90 27.82
CA TYR A 41 10.17 -27.05 29.01
C TYR A 41 11.16 -27.65 30.01
N ASN A 42 12.17 -26.86 30.40
CA ASN A 42 12.79 -26.98 31.72
C ASN A 42 12.69 -25.63 32.40
N ASN A 43 12.15 -25.67 33.60
CA ASN A 43 11.67 -24.54 34.38
C ASN A 43 12.74 -24.12 35.40
N TYR A 44 12.87 -22.80 35.56
CA TYR A 44 13.47 -22.04 36.65
C TYR A 44 14.92 -22.30 37.07
N ASN A 45 15.78 -21.33 36.76
CA ASN A 45 16.39 -20.56 37.84
C ASN A 45 16.57 -19.08 37.45
N ASN A 46 16.17 -18.25 38.39
CA ASN A 46 16.12 -16.80 38.32
C ASN A 46 17.56 -16.25 38.36
N SER A 47 18.05 -15.72 37.24
CA SER A 47 19.17 -14.78 37.22
C SER A 47 18.84 -13.59 36.33
N GLN A 48 17.80 -12.86 36.74
CA GLN A 48 17.58 -11.49 36.31
C GLN A 48 18.69 -10.61 36.92
N TYR A 49 19.87 -10.65 36.30
CA TYR A 49 21.00 -9.76 36.59
C TYR A 49 21.36 -8.97 35.32
N ASN A 50 21.05 -7.66 35.36
CA ASN A 50 21.78 -6.55 34.72
C ASN A 50 21.87 -6.40 33.17
N SER A 51 20.88 -6.82 32.36
CA SER A 51 20.89 -6.50 30.92
C SER A 51 20.79 -4.99 30.61
N ASP A 52 19.88 -4.27 31.27
CA ASP A 52 19.67 -2.83 31.01
C ASP A 52 20.86 -1.98 31.51
N ASN A 53 21.51 -2.41 32.59
CA ASN A 53 22.61 -1.69 33.21
C ASN A 53 23.87 -1.68 32.31
N ASP A 54 24.05 -2.70 31.47
CA ASP A 54 25.21 -2.81 30.60
C ASP A 54 25.00 -2.09 29.24
N GLU A 55 23.77 -2.01 28.73
CA GLU A 55 23.47 -1.16 27.56
C GLU A 55 23.67 0.33 27.87
N TRP A 56 23.19 0.82 29.02
CA TRP A 56 23.42 2.20 29.44
C TRP A 56 24.92 2.52 29.62
N LYS A 57 25.71 1.59 30.15
CA LYS A 57 27.18 1.75 30.26
C LYS A 57 27.85 1.86 28.89
N LEU A 58 27.35 1.17 27.87
CA LEU A 58 27.85 1.27 26.50
C LEU A 58 27.58 2.66 25.91
N PHE A 59 26.38 3.21 26.10
CA PHE A 59 26.07 4.57 25.64
C PHE A 59 26.83 5.64 26.41
N ILE A 60 27.03 5.46 27.73
CA ILE A 60 27.89 6.32 28.54
C ILE A 60 29.33 6.28 28.01
N LEU A 61 29.83 5.09 27.63
CA LEU A 61 31.15 4.96 27.03
C LEU A 61 31.24 5.75 25.72
N PHE A 62 30.29 5.57 24.79
CA PHE A 62 30.26 6.32 23.53
C PHE A 62 30.22 7.83 23.73
N ALA A 63 29.46 8.30 24.73
CA ALA A 63 29.36 9.71 25.09
C ALA A 63 30.62 10.24 25.79
N SER A 64 31.49 9.36 26.29
CA SER A 64 32.72 9.72 27.01
C SER A 64 33.99 9.75 26.16
N LEU A 65 33.90 9.37 24.88
CA LEU A 65 35.00 9.52 23.94
C LEU A 65 35.36 11.00 23.82
N LYS A 66 36.65 11.33 23.96
CA LYS A 66 37.10 12.72 24.10
C LYS A 66 37.67 13.30 22.82
N GLN A 67 38.13 12.46 21.91
CA GLN A 67 38.82 12.90 20.70
C GLN A 67 37.95 12.64 19.47
N PHE A 68 37.91 13.60 18.55
CA PHE A 68 37.15 13.47 17.29
C PHE A 68 37.55 12.19 16.53
N LYS A 69 38.83 11.80 16.57
CA LYS A 69 39.33 10.58 15.92
C LYS A 69 38.68 9.29 16.45
N ASP A 70 38.30 9.27 17.72
CA ASP A 70 37.63 8.10 18.32
C ASP A 70 36.22 7.94 17.73
N TYR A 71 35.56 9.04 17.41
CA TYR A 71 34.25 9.04 16.73
C TYR A 71 34.35 8.57 15.27
N ILE A 72 35.47 8.85 14.59
CA ILE A 72 35.75 8.31 13.24
C ILE A 72 35.89 6.79 13.29
N TYR A 73 36.63 6.24 14.26
CA TYR A 73 36.75 4.79 14.41
C TYR A 73 35.43 4.14 14.85
N LEU A 74 34.65 4.82 15.70
CA LEU A 74 33.34 4.33 16.13
C LEU A 74 32.35 4.27 14.98
N PHE A 75 32.39 5.28 14.08
CA PHE A 75 31.61 5.31 12.85
C PHE A 75 31.85 4.07 11.99
N ILE A 76 33.13 3.72 11.76
CA ILE A 76 33.55 2.54 10.98
C ILE A 76 33.01 1.25 11.60
N LEU A 77 33.14 1.08 12.92
CA LEU A 77 32.68 -0.13 13.60
C LEU A 77 31.15 -0.29 13.51
N ILE A 78 30.40 0.77 13.85
CA ILE A 78 28.93 0.72 13.85
C ILE A 78 28.40 0.39 12.46
N TRP A 79 28.98 0.98 11.41
CA TRP A 79 28.61 0.67 10.04
C TRP A 79 28.99 -0.76 9.62
N ASP A 80 30.12 -1.31 10.06
CA ASP A 80 30.51 -2.70 9.74
C ASP A 80 29.56 -3.73 10.38
N SER A 81 28.95 -3.41 11.54
CA SER A 81 27.98 -4.30 12.19
C SER A 81 26.60 -4.39 11.51
N LEU A 82 26.39 -3.68 10.39
CA LEU A 82 25.16 -3.72 9.62
C LEU A 82 25.34 -4.65 8.42
N ARG A 83 24.55 -5.73 8.38
CA ARG A 83 24.45 -6.59 7.19
C ARG A 83 23.68 -5.88 6.08
N ILE A 84 24.24 -5.91 4.88
CA ILE A 84 23.68 -5.39 3.63
C ILE A 84 23.23 -6.62 2.83
N ASP A 85 22.07 -7.20 3.17
CA ASP A 85 21.49 -8.36 2.47
C ASP A 85 20.07 -8.01 1.96
N GLY A 86 19.84 -8.09 0.64
CA GLY A 86 18.52 -7.94 -0.04
C GLY A 86 18.02 -6.53 -0.34
N ASP A 87 16.80 -6.41 -0.90
CA ASP A 87 16.15 -5.19 -1.46
C ASP A 87 16.15 -3.91 -0.59
N ARG A 88 16.50 -3.99 0.71
CA ARG A 88 16.77 -2.83 1.58
C ARG A 88 18.14 -2.15 1.31
N ASN A 89 18.80 -2.52 0.21
CA ASN A 89 20.18 -2.14 -0.11
C ASN A 89 20.35 -0.76 -0.73
N ILE A 90 19.39 -0.26 -1.51
CA ILE A 90 19.55 1.03 -2.22
C ILE A 90 19.47 2.21 -1.24
N GLU A 91 18.50 2.20 -0.32
CA GLU A 91 18.37 3.26 0.69
C GLU A 91 19.54 3.24 1.69
N ARG A 92 20.00 2.05 2.11
CA ARG A 92 21.12 1.92 3.06
C ARG A 92 22.47 2.26 2.43
N SER A 93 22.66 2.04 1.13
CA SER A 93 23.88 2.46 0.43
C SER A 93 23.89 3.98 0.22
N GLY A 94 22.73 4.59 -0.06
CA GLY A 94 22.56 6.04 -0.05
C GLY A 94 22.89 6.64 1.31
N GLU A 95 22.23 6.18 2.38
CA GLU A 95 22.50 6.63 3.76
C GLU A 95 23.99 6.50 4.13
N PHE A 96 24.64 5.40 3.75
CA PHE A 96 26.06 5.20 4.03
C PHE A 96 26.95 6.22 3.32
N ASN A 97 26.73 6.45 2.03
CA ASN A 97 27.54 7.38 1.25
C ASN A 97 27.34 8.83 1.72
N ASP A 98 26.10 9.20 2.06
CA ASP A 98 25.77 10.53 2.57
C ASP A 98 26.45 10.78 3.93
N GLU A 99 26.41 9.81 4.84
CA GLU A 99 27.05 9.93 6.16
C GLU A 99 28.58 9.92 6.08
N VAL A 100 29.18 9.15 5.15
CA VAL A 100 30.63 9.22 4.86
C VAL A 100 31.00 10.61 4.33
N GLY A 101 30.18 11.18 3.45
CA GLY A 101 30.35 12.54 2.94
C GLY A 101 30.29 13.60 4.05
N GLN A 102 29.30 13.51 4.93
CA GLN A 102 29.17 14.39 6.10
C GLN A 102 30.40 14.29 7.02
N MET A 103 30.85 13.07 7.32
CA MET A 103 32.03 12.85 8.15
C MET A 103 33.29 13.47 7.53
N LYS A 104 33.47 13.37 6.21
CA LYS A 104 34.59 14.02 5.50
C LYS A 104 34.51 15.54 5.58
N SER A 105 33.33 16.12 5.37
CA SER A 105 33.11 17.56 5.53
C SER A 105 33.53 18.03 6.92
N TYR A 106 33.15 17.30 7.98
CA TYR A 106 33.57 17.67 9.33
C TYR A 106 35.09 17.62 9.54
N ILE A 107 35.79 16.66 8.92
CA ILE A 107 37.26 16.60 8.99
C ILE A 107 37.89 17.78 8.24
N GLU A 108 37.35 18.16 7.08
CA GLU A 108 37.78 19.34 6.31
C GLU A 108 37.53 20.64 7.10
N ASP A 109 36.41 20.74 7.81
CA ASP A 109 36.10 21.88 8.67
C ASP A 109 37.04 21.93 9.89
N LEU A 110 37.37 20.79 10.50
CA LEU A 110 38.37 20.73 11.58
C LEU A 110 39.77 21.16 11.10
N PHE A 111 40.15 20.82 9.87
CA PHE A 111 41.39 21.32 9.25
C PHE A 111 41.33 22.82 8.99
N THR A 112 40.19 23.31 8.49
CA THR A 112 39.95 24.73 8.25
C THR A 112 40.03 25.54 9.55
N ASN A 113 39.59 24.95 10.65
CA ASN A 113 39.68 25.50 12.01
C ASN A 113 41.01 25.18 12.70
N SER A 114 42.06 24.79 11.96
CA SER A 114 43.41 24.50 12.46
C SER A 114 43.49 23.48 13.61
N VAL A 115 42.45 22.68 13.85
CA VAL A 115 42.41 21.67 14.91
C VAL A 115 43.31 20.49 14.56
N ILE A 116 43.41 20.21 13.26
CA ILE A 116 44.21 19.11 12.71
C ILE A 116 45.13 19.65 11.63
N ASN A 117 46.27 19.00 11.44
CA ASN A 117 47.19 19.38 10.37
C ASN A 117 46.85 18.68 9.05
N LYS A 118 47.52 19.08 7.96
CA LYS A 118 47.31 18.51 6.62
C LYS A 118 47.56 17.00 6.57
N GLN A 119 48.56 16.51 7.32
CA GLN A 119 48.86 15.07 7.37
C GLN A 119 47.72 14.28 8.02
N GLU A 120 47.06 14.85 9.03
CA GLU A 120 45.88 14.25 9.67
C GLU A 120 44.64 14.32 8.79
N LEU A 121 44.41 15.44 8.09
CA LEU A 121 43.36 15.56 7.08
C LEU A 121 43.49 14.47 6.01
N ASP A 122 44.68 14.34 5.43
CA ASP A 122 44.96 13.35 4.38
C ASP A 122 44.79 11.93 4.91
N LYS A 123 45.26 11.67 6.14
CA LYS A 123 45.12 10.37 6.81
C LYS A 123 43.67 9.96 7.01
N PHE A 124 42.84 10.82 7.61
CA PHE A 124 41.46 10.46 7.96
C PHE A 124 40.53 10.49 6.74
N SER A 125 40.76 11.39 5.79
CA SER A 125 40.03 11.40 4.51
C SER A 125 40.30 10.12 3.71
N SER A 126 41.58 9.73 3.61
CA SER A 126 41.96 8.48 2.92
C SER A 126 41.42 7.24 3.65
N LEU A 127 41.38 7.25 4.99
CA LEU A 127 40.81 6.16 5.77
C LEU A 127 39.32 5.95 5.45
N LEU A 128 38.54 7.02 5.34
CA LEU A 128 37.11 6.95 5.04
C LEU A 128 36.85 6.57 3.57
N ASP A 129 37.63 7.09 2.64
CA ASP A 129 37.54 6.70 1.23
C ASP A 129 37.90 5.23 1.04
N ASN A 130 39.01 4.77 1.62
CA ASN A 130 39.41 3.36 1.58
C ASN A 130 38.37 2.46 2.24
N TYR A 131 37.81 2.86 3.39
CA TYR A 131 36.74 2.08 4.03
C TYR A 131 35.49 1.98 3.15
N ARG A 132 35.04 3.10 2.57
CA ARG A 132 33.91 3.13 1.64
C ARG A 132 34.15 2.20 0.46
N ASP A 133 35.32 2.31 -0.17
CA ASP A 133 35.61 1.59 -1.41
C ASP A 133 35.82 0.09 -1.15
N TYR A 134 36.53 -0.30 -0.08
CA TYR A 134 36.75 -1.70 0.29
C TYR A 134 35.48 -2.38 0.82
N ARG A 135 34.53 -1.61 1.37
CA ARG A 135 33.23 -2.16 1.76
C ARG A 135 32.47 -2.81 0.60
N TYR A 136 32.66 -2.29 -0.61
CA TYR A 136 32.04 -2.80 -1.84
C TYR A 136 32.94 -3.74 -2.61
N ASN A 137 34.26 -3.52 -2.58
CA ASN A 137 35.18 -4.12 -3.56
C ASN A 137 36.25 -5.06 -2.96
N ASP A 138 36.56 -4.97 -1.65
CA ASP A 138 37.61 -5.79 -1.03
C ASP A 138 37.33 -6.10 0.46
N LEU A 139 36.72 -7.26 0.69
CA LEU A 139 36.38 -7.74 2.04
C LEU A 139 37.61 -8.03 2.92
N GLY A 140 38.78 -8.31 2.33
CA GLY A 140 40.03 -8.55 3.05
C GLY A 140 40.58 -7.25 3.60
N ALA A 141 40.81 -6.27 2.73
CA ALA A 141 41.28 -4.94 3.11
C ALA A 141 40.30 -4.21 4.05
N LYS A 142 38.98 -4.43 3.87
CA LYS A 142 37.96 -3.94 4.81
C LYS A 142 38.17 -4.49 6.23
N LYS A 143 38.45 -5.78 6.37
CA LYS A 143 38.68 -6.40 7.69
C LYS A 143 39.90 -5.80 8.38
N ASP A 144 40.94 -5.43 7.64
CA ASP A 144 42.14 -4.80 8.22
C ASP A 144 41.82 -3.41 8.77
N ILE A 145 41.04 -2.61 8.04
CA ILE A 145 40.56 -1.30 8.52
C ILE A 145 39.69 -1.44 9.77
N VAL A 146 38.76 -2.40 9.78
CA VAL A 146 37.86 -2.64 10.92
C VAL A 146 38.64 -3.13 12.14
N SER A 147 39.60 -4.03 11.94
CA SER A 147 40.51 -4.50 12.99
C SER A 147 41.36 -3.36 13.57
N HIS A 148 41.85 -2.46 12.72
CA HIS A 148 42.58 -1.27 13.16
C HIS A 148 41.70 -0.32 13.97
N ALA A 149 40.49 -0.01 13.49
CA ALA A 149 39.52 0.82 14.20
C ALA A 149 39.14 0.22 15.57
N LEU A 150 38.99 -1.11 15.64
CA LEU A 150 38.75 -1.81 16.91
C LEU A 150 39.92 -1.66 17.87
N SER A 151 41.16 -1.84 17.39
CA SER A 151 42.36 -1.69 18.21
C SER A 151 42.53 -0.27 18.79
N GLU A 152 42.20 0.76 18.00
CA GLU A 152 42.23 2.15 18.51
C GLU A 152 41.15 2.38 19.58
N LEU A 153 39.95 1.85 19.40
CA LEU A 153 38.88 1.99 20.39
C LEU A 153 39.06 1.11 21.64
N GLU A 154 39.79 -0.01 21.54
CA GLU A 154 40.18 -0.83 22.68
C GLU A 154 41.01 -0.02 23.68
N LYS A 155 41.85 0.92 23.21
CA LYS A 155 42.60 1.87 24.06
C LYS A 155 41.67 2.79 24.86
N CYS A 156 40.46 3.04 24.36
CA CYS A 156 39.41 3.83 25.02
C CYS A 156 38.47 2.96 25.88
N GLY A 157 38.80 1.69 26.12
CA GLY A 157 38.04 0.79 26.99
C GLY A 157 36.89 0.04 26.31
N MET A 158 36.80 0.10 24.97
CA MET A 158 35.72 -0.50 24.18
C MET A 158 35.75 -2.03 24.12
N GLY A 159 36.92 -2.65 24.35
CA GLY A 159 37.08 -4.11 24.30
C GLY A 159 36.16 -4.88 25.25
N ARG A 160 35.76 -4.27 26.38
CA ARG A 160 34.87 -4.87 27.38
C ARG A 160 33.42 -5.03 26.93
N TYR A 161 33.03 -4.32 25.86
CA TYR A 161 31.64 -4.26 25.40
C TYR A 161 31.46 -4.81 23.97
N LYS A 162 32.46 -5.54 23.46
CA LYS A 162 32.51 -6.08 22.09
C LYS A 162 31.23 -6.85 21.70
N ASN A 163 30.72 -7.68 22.60
CA ASN A 163 29.52 -8.48 22.34
C ASN A 163 28.21 -7.66 22.38
N GLN A 164 28.21 -6.52 23.07
CA GLN A 164 26.99 -5.73 23.29
C GLN A 164 26.71 -4.80 22.10
N TRP A 165 27.74 -4.14 21.56
CA TRP A 165 27.54 -3.23 20.43
C TRP A 165 27.20 -3.99 19.13
N LEU A 166 27.74 -5.20 18.94
CA LEU A 166 27.38 -6.08 17.83
C LEU A 166 25.88 -6.45 17.86
N ASN A 167 25.34 -6.64 19.07
CA ASN A 167 23.96 -7.04 19.33
C ASN A 167 22.95 -5.87 19.38
N LEU A 168 23.39 -4.62 19.15
CA LEU A 168 22.47 -3.47 19.08
C LEU A 168 21.39 -3.67 18.01
N ARG A 169 20.14 -3.32 18.35
CA ARG A 169 19.01 -3.33 17.41
C ARG A 169 19.24 -2.30 16.30
N SER A 170 18.61 -2.51 15.14
CA SER A 170 18.72 -1.62 13.98
C SER A 170 18.44 -0.14 14.31
N LEU A 171 17.40 0.13 15.11
CA LEU A 171 17.05 1.48 15.54
C LEU A 171 18.10 2.08 16.48
N GLN A 172 18.67 1.28 17.38
CA GLN A 172 19.74 1.73 18.28
C GLN A 172 21.00 2.06 17.47
N LYS A 173 21.38 1.24 16.49
CA LYS A 173 22.49 1.52 15.57
C LYS A 173 22.27 2.82 14.80
N LYS A 174 21.05 3.09 14.31
CA LYS A 174 20.71 4.37 13.66
C LYS A 174 20.88 5.58 14.61
N ARG A 175 20.45 5.46 15.88
CA ARG A 175 20.66 6.51 16.89
C ARG A 175 22.12 6.74 17.22
N VAL A 176 22.93 5.68 17.30
CA VAL A 176 24.37 5.80 17.53
C VAL A 176 25.05 6.51 16.35
N ARG A 177 24.69 6.17 15.10
CA ARG A 177 25.20 6.87 13.90
C ARG A 177 24.91 8.37 13.95
N GLN A 178 23.66 8.74 14.26
CA GLN A 178 23.29 10.15 14.39
C GLN A 178 24.08 10.84 15.51
N MET A 179 24.16 10.22 16.69
CA MET A 179 24.93 10.77 17.82
C MET A 179 26.41 10.98 17.47
N ILE A 180 27.02 10.08 16.69
CA ILE A 180 28.40 10.24 16.22
C ILE A 180 28.54 11.49 15.34
N LEU A 181 27.61 11.70 14.41
CA LEU A 181 27.62 12.87 13.52
C LEU A 181 27.37 14.16 14.30
N ASP A 182 26.39 14.18 15.20
CA ASP A 182 26.10 15.33 16.07
C ASP A 182 27.31 15.70 16.95
N ARG A 183 28.07 14.68 17.41
CA ARG A 183 29.30 14.91 18.18
C ARG A 183 30.42 15.49 17.33
N MET A 184 30.59 15.00 16.10
CA MET A 184 31.57 15.57 15.17
C MET A 184 31.23 17.01 14.79
N GLU A 185 29.97 17.30 14.53
CA GLU A 185 29.47 18.67 14.32
C GLU A 185 29.75 19.55 15.54
N SER A 186 29.54 19.02 16.75
CA SER A 186 29.88 19.74 17.99
C SER A 186 31.37 20.07 18.09
N PHE A 187 32.29 19.19 17.64
CA PHE A 187 33.72 19.51 17.61
C PHE A 187 34.04 20.63 16.61
N VAL A 188 33.39 20.63 15.45
CA VAL A 188 33.51 21.71 14.45
C VAL A 188 32.96 23.03 15.00
N ASN A 189 31.81 23.01 15.66
CA ASN A 189 31.19 24.18 16.25
C ASN A 189 32.01 24.76 17.43
N ILE A 190 32.59 23.90 18.26
CA ILE A 190 33.46 24.36 19.36
C ILE A 190 34.77 24.92 18.82
N SER A 191 35.38 24.27 17.82
CA SER A 191 36.65 24.73 17.23
C SER A 191 36.52 26.05 16.47
N SER A 192 35.41 26.26 15.77
CA SER A 192 35.10 27.54 15.14
C SER A 192 34.88 28.65 16.17
N GLN A 193 34.31 28.35 17.35
CA GLN A 193 34.14 29.31 18.43
C GLN A 193 35.45 29.64 19.18
N SER A 194 36.34 28.67 19.39
CA SER A 194 37.64 28.93 20.04
C SER A 194 38.55 29.82 19.18
N HIS A 195 38.49 29.70 17.85
CA HIS A 195 39.18 30.62 16.94
C HIS A 195 38.66 32.06 17.04
N VAL A 196 37.38 32.26 17.36
CA VAL A 196 36.80 33.60 17.56
C VAL A 196 37.31 34.25 18.84
N VAL A 197 37.58 33.48 19.90
CA VAL A 197 38.04 34.02 21.20
C VAL A 197 39.56 34.26 21.22
N ASP A 198 40.36 33.37 20.63
CA ASP A 198 41.83 33.53 20.58
C ASP A 198 42.29 34.67 19.64
N GLU A 199 41.45 35.06 18.67
CA GLU A 199 41.68 36.23 17.81
C GLU A 199 41.12 37.54 18.42
N GLU A 200 40.13 37.48 19.33
CA GLU A 200 39.65 38.63 20.11
C GLU A 200 40.64 39.09 21.19
N GLU A 201 41.49 38.20 21.73
CA GLU A 201 42.57 38.57 22.69
C GLU A 201 43.85 39.10 22.04
N ASN A 202 44.12 38.75 20.77
CA ASN A 202 45.35 39.17 20.07
C ASN A 202 45.24 40.47 19.26
N ASP A 203 44.03 40.99 19.01
CA ASP A 203 43.81 42.19 18.17
C ASP A 203 43.13 43.36 18.91
N LEU A 204 43.63 43.69 20.11
CA LEU A 204 43.43 45.03 20.67
C LEU A 204 44.33 46.05 19.95
N SER A 205 43.94 46.45 18.74
CA SER A 205 44.35 47.70 18.11
C SER A 205 43.15 48.28 17.34
N PRO A 206 42.49 49.33 17.87
CA PRO A 206 41.14 49.72 17.48
C PRO A 206 41.10 50.70 16.31
N ASP A 207 41.86 50.48 15.22
CA ASP A 207 41.77 51.33 14.04
C ASP A 207 42.01 50.55 12.73
N ASN A 208 40.94 50.41 11.94
CA ASN A 208 40.87 49.95 10.54
C ASN A 208 40.60 48.46 10.27
N LEU A 209 39.38 47.98 10.55
CA LEU A 209 38.80 46.86 9.79
C LEU A 209 37.92 47.43 8.67
N SER A 210 38.50 47.52 7.48
CA SER A 210 37.77 47.78 6.23
C SER A 210 36.61 46.78 6.07
N PRO A 211 35.48 47.14 5.43
CA PRO A 211 34.40 46.20 5.11
C PRO A 211 34.89 44.92 4.41
N ASP A 212 36.03 45.00 3.71
CA ASP A 212 36.67 43.91 2.98
C ASP A 212 37.62 43.04 3.84
N SER A 213 37.53 43.10 5.17
CA SER A 213 38.38 42.24 5.99
C SER A 213 38.06 40.76 5.73
N PRO A 214 39.07 39.89 5.65
CA PRO A 214 38.87 38.45 5.39
C PRO A 214 37.90 37.79 6.38
N ILE A 215 37.80 38.33 7.60
CA ILE A 215 36.94 37.85 8.68
C ILE A 215 35.47 38.19 8.40
N ASN A 216 35.17 39.43 8.01
CA ASN A 216 33.81 39.85 7.67
C ASN A 216 33.30 39.12 6.43
N LEU A 217 34.16 38.97 5.41
CA LEU A 217 33.84 38.21 4.20
C LEU A 217 33.56 36.73 4.49
N ARG A 218 34.29 36.10 5.41
CA ARG A 218 34.04 34.71 5.83
C ARG A 218 32.70 34.55 6.55
N LYS A 219 32.40 35.44 7.50
CA LYS A 219 31.10 35.46 8.21
C LYS A 219 29.93 35.65 7.24
N GLU A 220 30.11 36.50 6.23
CA GLU A 220 29.11 36.72 5.18
C GLU A 220 28.94 35.47 4.28
N ILE A 221 30.03 34.84 3.84
CA ILE A 221 30.00 33.59 3.06
C ILE A 221 29.27 32.47 3.82
N GLU A 222 29.53 32.32 5.12
CA GLU A 222 28.89 31.30 5.94
C GLU A 222 27.39 31.58 6.14
N SER A 223 27.03 32.84 6.38
CA SER A 223 25.63 33.28 6.43
C SER A 223 24.90 33.01 5.11
N LEU A 224 25.52 33.35 3.97
CA LEU A 224 24.97 33.11 2.64
C LEU A 224 24.84 31.61 2.33
N ARG A 225 25.81 30.78 2.73
CA ARG A 225 25.72 29.31 2.61
C ARG A 225 24.55 28.76 3.41
N LYS A 226 24.36 29.23 4.64
CA LYS A 226 23.22 28.82 5.49
C LYS A 226 21.88 29.24 4.89
N GLN A 227 21.79 30.44 4.32
CA GLN A 227 20.60 30.91 3.61
C GLN A 227 20.33 30.07 2.35
N ASN A 228 21.35 29.81 1.53
CA ASN A 228 21.21 28.96 0.34
C ASN A 228 20.77 27.54 0.68
N SER A 229 21.28 26.96 1.77
CA SER A 229 20.83 25.64 2.25
C SER A 229 19.35 25.63 2.63
N LYS A 230 18.88 26.66 3.37
CA LYS A 230 17.46 26.82 3.70
C LYS A 230 16.60 26.98 2.44
N LEU A 231 17.00 27.84 1.51
CA LEU A 231 16.30 28.05 0.25
C LEU A 231 16.26 26.78 -0.61
N ALA A 232 17.33 25.99 -0.63
CA ALA A 232 17.36 24.71 -1.33
C ALA A 232 16.38 23.70 -0.71
N GLN A 233 16.31 23.64 0.63
CA GLN A 233 15.35 22.81 1.33
C GLN A 233 13.91 23.24 1.06
N GLU A 234 13.63 24.54 1.12
CA GLU A 234 12.31 25.10 0.79
C GLU A 234 11.92 24.82 -0.65
N ASN A 235 12.81 25.04 -1.61
CA ASN A 235 12.56 24.75 -3.02
C ASN A 235 12.31 23.25 -3.24
N SER A 236 13.09 22.37 -2.61
CA SER A 236 12.85 20.92 -2.63
C SER A 236 11.46 20.57 -2.10
N HIS A 237 11.05 21.17 -0.98
CA HIS A 237 9.70 21.01 -0.44
C HIS A 237 8.63 21.50 -1.41
N TYR A 238 8.79 22.67 -2.02
CA TYR A 238 7.86 23.20 -3.02
C TYR A 238 7.76 22.32 -4.26
N GLN A 239 8.88 21.80 -4.76
CA GLN A 239 8.88 20.87 -5.90
C GLN A 239 8.16 19.56 -5.54
N ALA A 240 8.38 19.02 -4.34
CA ALA A 240 7.67 17.85 -3.87
C ALA A 240 6.15 18.10 -3.74
N VAL A 241 5.75 19.22 -3.14
CA VAL A 241 4.34 19.62 -3.01
C VAL A 241 3.71 19.83 -4.38
N LYS A 242 4.39 20.51 -5.30
CA LYS A 242 3.95 20.71 -6.69
C LYS A 242 3.81 19.39 -7.45
N GLY A 243 4.79 18.51 -7.33
CA GLY A 243 4.76 17.16 -7.88
C GLY A 243 3.56 16.37 -7.35
N ASN A 244 3.29 16.44 -6.05
CA ASN A 244 2.13 15.79 -5.43
C ASN A 244 0.78 16.36 -5.90
N MET A 245 0.71 17.67 -6.14
CA MET A 245 -0.50 18.32 -6.67
C MET A 245 -0.81 17.88 -8.10
N ALA A 246 0.22 17.71 -8.95
CA ALA A 246 0.04 17.21 -10.31
C ALA A 246 -0.11 15.69 -10.41
N ASN A 247 0.44 14.92 -9.45
CA ASN A 247 0.48 13.46 -9.51
C ASN A 247 -0.89 12.82 -9.23
N THR A 248 -1.56 12.33 -10.27
CA THR A 248 -2.84 11.60 -10.23
C THR A 248 -2.71 10.15 -9.77
N ARG A 249 -1.49 9.61 -9.63
CA ARG A 249 -1.31 8.22 -9.16
C ARG A 249 -1.49 8.12 -7.66
N LEU A 250 -2.23 7.09 -7.25
CA LEU A 250 -2.38 6.72 -5.85
C LEU A 250 -1.10 6.03 -5.37
N GLY A 251 -0.64 6.36 -4.16
CA GLY A 251 0.53 5.72 -3.56
C GLY A 251 0.27 4.27 -3.14
N ASP A 252 1.32 3.47 -2.96
CA ASP A 252 1.20 2.06 -2.58
C ASP A 252 0.60 1.83 -1.18
N GLN A 253 0.58 2.87 -0.35
CA GLN A 253 -0.08 2.86 0.96
C GLN A 253 -1.51 3.41 0.92
N ASP A 254 -1.95 3.95 -0.22
CA ASP A 254 -3.32 4.45 -0.36
C ASP A 254 -4.29 3.26 -0.39
N PRO A 255 -5.29 3.20 0.48
CA PRO A 255 -6.21 2.07 0.55
C PRO A 255 -7.16 1.97 -0.67
N ASN A 256 -7.12 2.93 -1.60
CA ASN A 256 -7.77 2.89 -2.91
C ASN A 256 -6.82 2.55 -4.06
N ASN A 257 -5.55 2.24 -3.79
CA ASN A 257 -4.64 1.80 -4.83
C ASN A 257 -5.14 0.51 -5.52
N ALA A 258 -4.62 0.25 -6.72
CA ALA A 258 -5.08 -0.86 -7.53
C ALA A 258 -4.91 -2.23 -6.85
N THR A 259 -3.87 -2.42 -6.05
CA THR A 259 -3.60 -3.69 -5.34
C THR A 259 -4.67 -3.96 -4.28
N GLN A 260 -4.99 -2.97 -3.46
CA GLN A 260 -6.03 -3.10 -2.44
C GLN A 260 -7.41 -3.26 -3.09
N LEU A 261 -7.70 -2.51 -4.15
CA LEU A 261 -8.93 -2.67 -4.91
C LEU A 261 -9.11 -4.09 -5.45
N ILE A 262 -8.05 -4.69 -6.02
CA ILE A 262 -8.07 -6.09 -6.49
C ILE A 262 -8.29 -7.06 -5.33
N SER A 263 -7.67 -6.81 -4.17
CA SER A 263 -7.90 -7.63 -2.97
C SER A 263 -9.37 -7.60 -2.53
N ASP A 264 -9.98 -6.41 -2.47
CA ASP A 264 -11.36 -6.25 -2.02
C ASP A 264 -12.36 -6.81 -3.04
N ILE A 265 -12.03 -6.77 -4.34
CA ILE A 265 -12.80 -7.45 -5.40
C ILE A 265 -12.79 -8.97 -5.17
N LYS A 266 -11.65 -9.57 -4.80
CA LYS A 266 -11.58 -11.01 -4.50
C LYS A 266 -12.39 -11.38 -3.25
N GLU A 267 -12.35 -10.55 -2.21
CA GLU A 267 -13.18 -10.75 -1.02
C GLU A 267 -14.67 -10.69 -1.38
N LEU A 268 -15.09 -9.74 -2.23
CA LEU A 268 -16.45 -9.69 -2.73
C LEU A 268 -16.83 -10.94 -3.54
N GLN A 269 -15.92 -11.48 -4.35
CA GLN A 269 -16.16 -12.74 -5.07
C GLN A 269 -16.46 -13.89 -4.11
N HIS A 270 -15.68 -14.04 -3.03
CA HIS A 270 -15.92 -15.06 -2.02
C HIS A 270 -17.25 -14.87 -1.30
N LEU A 271 -17.58 -13.65 -0.88
CA LEU A 271 -18.87 -13.36 -0.23
C LEU A 271 -20.07 -13.68 -1.14
N LEU A 272 -19.96 -13.35 -2.43
CA LEU A 272 -21.00 -13.68 -3.41
C LEU A 272 -21.11 -15.19 -3.62
N GLU A 273 -19.99 -15.92 -3.63
CA GLU A 273 -19.97 -17.38 -3.73
C GLU A 273 -20.70 -18.04 -2.56
N GLU A 274 -20.40 -17.65 -1.34
CA GLU A 274 -21.06 -18.15 -0.12
C GLU A 274 -22.55 -17.80 -0.10
N PHE A 275 -22.90 -16.56 -0.42
CA PHE A 275 -24.28 -16.08 -0.37
C PHE A 275 -25.18 -16.69 -1.46
N THR A 276 -24.62 -17.22 -2.54
CA THR A 276 -25.38 -17.77 -3.68
C THR A 276 -25.38 -19.30 -3.72
N ILE A 277 -24.98 -19.95 -2.64
CA ILE A 277 -25.04 -21.41 -2.52
C ILE A 277 -26.49 -21.89 -2.70
N VAL A 278 -26.66 -22.82 -3.64
CA VAL A 278 -27.94 -23.48 -3.95
C VAL A 278 -27.86 -25.00 -3.74
N GLN A 279 -26.80 -25.49 -3.10
CA GLN A 279 -26.56 -26.91 -2.86
C GLN A 279 -26.26 -27.18 -1.39
N GLY A 280 -26.76 -28.30 -0.85
CA GLY A 280 -26.59 -28.68 0.55
C GLY A 280 -27.89 -29.15 1.17
N PRO A 281 -27.85 -29.77 2.36
CA PRO A 281 -29.05 -30.21 3.08
C PRO A 281 -29.95 -29.03 3.52
N ASP A 282 -29.36 -27.85 3.69
CA ASP A 282 -30.03 -26.67 4.25
C ASP A 282 -30.75 -25.83 3.20
N TYR A 283 -30.64 -26.22 1.92
CA TYR A 283 -31.17 -25.48 0.78
C TYR A 283 -32.13 -26.31 -0.05
N LYS A 284 -33.35 -25.79 -0.25
CA LYS A 284 -34.35 -26.39 -1.12
C LYS A 284 -34.55 -25.54 -2.37
N ILE A 285 -34.27 -26.09 -3.54
CA ILE A 285 -34.33 -25.34 -4.80
C ILE A 285 -35.75 -25.31 -5.35
N ASN A 286 -36.18 -24.15 -5.83
CA ASN A 286 -37.37 -24.01 -6.66
C ASN A 286 -37.01 -24.31 -8.11
N GLU A 287 -37.16 -25.56 -8.53
CA GLU A 287 -36.74 -26.03 -9.86
C GLU A 287 -37.41 -25.25 -10.99
N LYS A 288 -38.72 -25.00 -10.89
CA LYS A 288 -39.49 -24.26 -11.91
C LYS A 288 -38.90 -22.87 -12.15
N LYS A 289 -38.70 -22.10 -11.07
CA LYS A 289 -38.11 -20.75 -11.16
C LYS A 289 -36.66 -20.78 -11.63
N SER A 290 -35.91 -21.81 -11.24
CA SER A 290 -34.53 -22.01 -11.64
C SER A 290 -34.38 -22.31 -13.13
N ILE A 291 -35.25 -23.15 -13.70
CA ILE A 291 -35.28 -23.43 -15.14
C ILE A 291 -35.67 -22.16 -15.93
N GLU A 292 -36.64 -21.39 -15.43
CA GLU A 292 -37.04 -20.11 -16.04
C GLU A 292 -35.86 -19.13 -16.13
N ILE A 293 -35.05 -18.98 -15.07
CA ILE A 293 -33.91 -18.04 -15.09
C ILE A 293 -32.73 -18.55 -15.93
N LEU A 294 -32.45 -19.86 -15.93
CA LEU A 294 -31.44 -20.46 -16.81
C LEU A 294 -31.78 -20.19 -18.28
N SER A 295 -33.04 -20.39 -18.66
CA SER A 295 -33.53 -20.13 -20.01
C SER A 295 -33.42 -18.64 -20.39
N LYS A 296 -33.77 -17.73 -19.47
CA LYS A 296 -33.63 -16.27 -19.69
C LYS A 296 -32.19 -15.82 -19.93
N ASN A 297 -31.21 -16.55 -19.40
CA ASN A 297 -29.78 -16.27 -19.60
C ASN A 297 -29.19 -17.07 -20.78
N ASN A 298 -30.03 -17.71 -21.61
CA ASN A 298 -29.62 -18.56 -22.73
C ASN A 298 -28.67 -19.69 -22.33
N CYS A 299 -28.80 -20.22 -21.12
CA CYS A 299 -28.03 -21.37 -20.68
C CYS A 299 -28.60 -22.67 -21.26
N GLN A 300 -27.73 -23.60 -21.64
CA GLN A 300 -28.11 -24.88 -22.27
C GLN A 300 -28.01 -26.08 -21.31
N VAL A 301 -27.63 -25.86 -20.05
CA VAL A 301 -27.49 -26.93 -19.07
C VAL A 301 -28.84 -27.59 -18.75
N ASN A 302 -28.85 -28.92 -18.69
CA ASN A 302 -29.98 -29.66 -18.18
C ASN A 302 -30.03 -29.58 -16.65
N PHE A 303 -31.17 -29.16 -16.09
CA PHE A 303 -31.34 -28.98 -14.65
C PHE A 303 -31.12 -30.26 -13.82
N SER A 304 -31.28 -31.44 -14.42
CA SER A 304 -30.99 -32.71 -13.76
C SER A 304 -29.49 -32.95 -13.50
N GLU A 305 -28.59 -32.20 -14.17
CA GLU A 305 -27.15 -32.35 -13.98
C GLU A 305 -26.65 -31.60 -12.74
N PRO A 306 -25.66 -32.15 -12.00
CA PRO A 306 -25.05 -31.46 -10.87
C PRO A 306 -24.52 -30.06 -11.21
N LYS A 307 -24.03 -29.89 -12.45
CA LYS A 307 -23.50 -28.62 -12.98
C LYS A 307 -24.56 -27.51 -13.05
N ALA A 308 -25.85 -27.86 -13.19
CA ALA A 308 -26.92 -26.87 -13.26
C ALA A 308 -27.02 -26.04 -11.98
N LYS A 309 -26.77 -26.64 -10.82
CA LYS A 309 -26.75 -25.94 -9.53
C LYS A 309 -25.59 -24.94 -9.45
N LEU A 310 -24.42 -25.30 -9.95
CA LEU A 310 -23.27 -24.39 -10.03
C LEU A 310 -23.54 -23.21 -10.96
N ILE A 311 -24.11 -23.48 -12.14
CA ILE A 311 -24.49 -22.44 -13.11
C ILE A 311 -25.56 -21.53 -12.51
N LEU A 312 -26.58 -22.10 -11.84
CA LEU A 312 -27.60 -21.32 -11.13
C LEU A 312 -26.97 -20.39 -10.10
N GLY A 313 -26.09 -20.90 -9.22
CA GLY A 313 -25.35 -20.07 -8.26
C GLY A 313 -24.59 -18.93 -8.95
N GLY A 314 -23.91 -19.22 -10.06
CA GLY A 314 -23.22 -18.21 -10.86
C GLY A 314 -24.16 -17.13 -11.45
N ILE A 315 -25.32 -17.52 -11.96
CA ILE A 315 -26.35 -16.56 -12.43
C ILE A 315 -26.81 -15.68 -11.27
N LEU A 316 -27.06 -16.26 -10.09
CA LEU A 316 -27.49 -15.52 -8.92
C LEU A 316 -26.44 -14.47 -8.50
N GLN A 317 -25.14 -14.78 -8.56
CA GLN A 317 -24.07 -13.79 -8.30
C GLN A 317 -24.15 -12.60 -9.25
N GLN A 318 -24.28 -12.87 -10.54
CA GLN A 318 -24.44 -11.85 -11.57
C GLN A 318 -25.70 -11.00 -11.33
N CYS A 319 -26.83 -11.64 -10.99
CA CYS A 319 -28.09 -10.96 -10.70
C CYS A 319 -27.98 -10.03 -9.50
N ILE A 320 -27.30 -10.44 -8.42
CA ILE A 320 -27.11 -9.60 -7.22
C ILE A 320 -26.35 -8.32 -7.58
N ILE A 321 -25.20 -8.45 -8.27
CA ILE A 321 -24.40 -7.28 -8.66
C ILE A 321 -25.25 -6.33 -9.52
N LYS A 322 -25.92 -6.86 -10.56
CA LYS A 322 -26.77 -6.05 -11.46
C LYS A 322 -27.93 -5.38 -10.71
N GLN A 323 -28.58 -6.08 -9.78
CA GLN A 323 -29.70 -5.55 -9.01
C GLN A 323 -29.25 -4.41 -8.10
N ILE A 324 -28.15 -4.58 -7.35
CA ILE A 324 -27.60 -3.53 -6.47
C ILE A 324 -27.28 -2.28 -7.30
N LEU A 325 -26.59 -2.45 -8.43
CA LEU A 325 -26.20 -1.34 -9.31
C LEU A 325 -27.42 -0.61 -9.89
N SER A 326 -28.44 -1.36 -10.31
CA SER A 326 -29.70 -0.78 -10.79
C SER A 326 -30.45 -0.01 -9.69
N ASP A 327 -30.49 -0.56 -8.47
CA ASP A 327 -31.20 0.06 -7.35
C ASP A 327 -30.51 1.33 -6.86
N ILE A 328 -29.17 1.35 -6.77
CA ILE A 328 -28.43 2.57 -6.41
C ILE A 328 -28.60 3.65 -7.49
N GLU A 329 -28.49 3.30 -8.77
CA GLU A 329 -28.73 4.27 -9.86
C GLU A 329 -30.15 4.85 -9.82
N SER A 330 -31.14 4.01 -9.52
CA SER A 330 -32.54 4.45 -9.41
C SER A 330 -32.73 5.37 -8.22
N TYR A 331 -32.14 5.03 -7.06
CA TYR A 331 -32.15 5.87 -5.87
C TYR A 331 -31.56 7.25 -6.17
N LEU A 332 -30.39 7.30 -6.80
CA LEU A 332 -29.69 8.56 -7.08
C LEU A 332 -30.49 9.46 -8.04
N LYS A 333 -31.15 8.89 -9.05
CA LYS A 333 -32.03 9.63 -9.97
C LYS A 333 -33.21 10.25 -9.24
N VAL A 334 -33.84 9.52 -8.31
CA VAL A 334 -34.99 10.02 -7.53
C VAL A 334 -34.55 11.05 -6.48
N ALA A 335 -33.41 10.81 -5.84
CA ALA A 335 -32.89 11.64 -4.76
C ALA A 335 -32.45 13.04 -5.22
N GLN A 336 -32.26 13.27 -6.52
CA GLN A 336 -31.99 14.61 -7.08
C GLN A 336 -33.04 15.67 -6.69
N ASN A 337 -34.28 15.25 -6.39
CA ASN A 337 -35.38 16.14 -6.02
C ASN A 337 -35.69 16.13 -4.51
N ARG A 338 -34.87 15.46 -3.70
CA ARG A 338 -35.06 15.36 -2.24
C ARG A 338 -34.36 16.51 -1.51
N ASN A 339 -34.70 16.68 -0.23
CA ASN A 339 -33.98 17.58 0.66
C ASN A 339 -32.50 17.15 0.74
N PRO A 340 -31.53 18.05 0.51
CA PRO A 340 -30.11 17.78 0.66
C PRO A 340 -29.72 17.05 1.97
N ASP A 341 -30.37 17.41 3.09
CA ASP A 341 -30.11 16.80 4.40
C ASP A 341 -30.45 15.30 4.46
N GLU A 342 -31.33 14.82 3.57
CA GLU A 342 -31.76 13.42 3.48
C GLU A 342 -30.96 12.61 2.46
N ALA A 343 -30.11 13.26 1.65
CA ALA A 343 -29.42 12.67 0.51
C ALA A 343 -28.03 13.29 0.28
N ILE A 344 -27.26 13.46 1.36
CA ILE A 344 -25.97 14.16 1.38
C ILE A 344 -24.99 13.56 0.35
N GLU A 345 -24.94 12.23 0.21
CA GLU A 345 -24.10 11.58 -0.81
C GLU A 345 -24.45 12.04 -2.23
N VAL A 346 -25.75 12.26 -2.50
CA VAL A 346 -26.24 12.69 -3.82
C VAL A 346 -25.89 14.14 -4.10
N GLU A 347 -26.02 15.01 -3.08
CA GLU A 347 -25.60 16.40 -3.18
C GLU A 347 -24.09 16.51 -3.45
N ILE A 348 -23.27 15.75 -2.72
CA ILE A 348 -21.82 15.70 -2.91
C ILE A 348 -21.49 15.26 -4.34
N LEU A 349 -22.12 14.18 -4.82
CA LEU A 349 -21.88 13.66 -6.18
C LEU A 349 -22.26 14.69 -7.26
N ASN A 350 -23.43 15.31 -7.16
CA ASN A 350 -23.91 16.30 -8.14
C ASN A 350 -23.01 17.54 -8.15
N THR A 351 -22.61 18.03 -6.97
CA THR A 351 -21.71 19.19 -6.84
C THR A 351 -20.34 18.88 -7.42
N THR A 352 -19.83 17.68 -7.15
CA THR A 352 -18.55 17.20 -7.68
C THR A 352 -18.55 17.13 -9.20
N GLU A 353 -19.61 16.57 -9.79
CA GLU A 353 -19.74 16.47 -11.24
C GLU A 353 -19.79 17.86 -11.90
N ARG A 354 -20.58 18.79 -11.35
CA ARG A 354 -20.63 20.19 -11.82
C ARG A 354 -19.26 20.87 -11.73
N LEU A 355 -18.51 20.61 -10.67
CA LEU A 355 -17.18 21.19 -10.47
C LEU A 355 -16.18 20.63 -11.48
N ILE A 356 -16.18 19.31 -11.71
CA ILE A 356 -15.35 18.64 -12.73
C ILE A 356 -15.64 19.22 -14.11
N GLN A 357 -16.92 19.35 -14.48
CA GLN A 357 -17.33 19.94 -15.76
C GLN A 357 -16.86 21.39 -15.90
N SER A 358 -16.95 22.17 -14.82
CA SER A 358 -16.49 23.57 -14.81
C SER A 358 -14.97 23.67 -15.02
N PHE A 359 -14.17 22.79 -14.38
CA PHE A 359 -12.73 22.77 -14.58
C PHE A 359 -12.33 22.25 -15.96
N ASN A 360 -13.03 21.24 -16.50
CA ASN A 360 -12.80 20.80 -17.87
C ASN A 360 -13.06 21.94 -18.87
N HIS A 361 -14.18 22.65 -18.71
CA HIS A 361 -14.50 23.81 -19.54
C HIS A 361 -13.47 24.95 -19.38
N PHE A 362 -12.99 25.19 -18.16
CA PHE A 362 -11.93 26.14 -17.90
C PHE A 362 -10.64 25.77 -18.64
N ASN A 363 -10.20 24.51 -18.55
CA ASN A 363 -9.01 23.99 -19.22
C ASN A 363 -9.11 24.11 -20.75
N GLU A 364 -10.30 23.87 -21.33
CA GLU A 364 -10.55 24.03 -22.77
C GLU A 364 -10.53 25.50 -23.23
N LYS A 365 -11.16 26.41 -22.47
CA LYS A 365 -11.33 27.82 -22.86
C LYS A 365 -10.14 28.70 -22.49
N ARG A 366 -9.35 28.29 -21.49
CA ARG A 366 -8.19 29.03 -20.96
C ARG A 366 -6.96 28.10 -20.99
N PRO A 367 -6.41 27.78 -22.17
CA PRO A 367 -5.33 26.81 -22.27
C PRO A 367 -4.08 27.29 -21.51
N GLY A 368 -3.68 26.50 -20.51
CA GLY A 368 -2.44 26.66 -19.74
C GLY A 368 -1.52 25.46 -19.96
N LYS A 369 -0.22 25.65 -19.71
CA LYS A 369 0.80 24.57 -19.75
C LYS A 369 1.07 23.96 -18.38
N ASP A 370 0.33 24.34 -17.35
CA ASP A 370 0.55 23.84 -16.00
C ASP A 370 -0.18 22.51 -15.77
N ASP A 371 0.59 21.47 -15.47
CA ASP A 371 0.06 20.13 -15.18
C ASP A 371 -0.86 20.14 -13.95
N THR A 372 -0.71 21.12 -13.06
CA THR A 372 -1.50 21.24 -11.83
C THR A 372 -2.97 21.49 -12.13
N THR A 373 -3.33 22.52 -12.91
CA THR A 373 -4.75 22.80 -13.22
C THR A 373 -5.36 21.70 -14.09
N GLN A 374 -4.57 21.11 -14.99
CA GLN A 374 -5.00 19.98 -15.81
C GLN A 374 -5.35 18.74 -14.98
N ALA A 375 -4.65 18.51 -13.87
CA ALA A 375 -4.90 17.37 -12.97
C ALA A 375 -6.09 17.58 -12.01
N VAL A 376 -6.57 18.81 -11.81
CA VAL A 376 -7.63 19.14 -10.82
C VAL A 376 -8.91 18.31 -10.98
N PRO A 377 -9.52 18.16 -12.19
CA PRO A 377 -10.72 17.34 -12.36
C PRO A 377 -10.53 15.91 -11.85
N THR A 378 -9.37 15.30 -12.18
CA THR A 378 -9.01 13.95 -11.75
C THR A 378 -8.84 13.91 -10.24
N LYS A 379 -8.08 14.83 -9.64
CA LYS A 379 -7.85 14.88 -8.19
C LYS A 379 -9.15 15.04 -7.38
N ILE A 380 -10.04 15.94 -7.81
CA ILE A 380 -11.35 16.16 -7.19
C ILE A 380 -12.15 14.85 -7.20
N ARG A 381 -12.25 14.20 -8.36
CA ARG A 381 -12.92 12.90 -8.48
C ARG A 381 -12.31 11.89 -7.52
N GLN A 382 -10.99 11.71 -7.54
CA GLN A 382 -10.32 10.70 -6.72
C GLN A 382 -10.58 10.90 -5.23
N GLN A 383 -10.43 12.12 -4.72
CA GLN A 383 -10.60 12.42 -3.30
C GLN A 383 -12.05 12.25 -2.84
N ILE A 384 -13.01 12.77 -3.59
CA ILE A 384 -14.43 12.68 -3.22
C ILE A 384 -14.90 11.22 -3.27
N TYR A 385 -14.60 10.50 -4.34
CA TYR A 385 -15.00 9.11 -4.47
C TYR A 385 -14.28 8.19 -3.46
N ALA A 386 -13.05 8.52 -3.05
CA ALA A 386 -12.38 7.82 -1.95
C ALA A 386 -13.11 8.05 -0.62
N ALA A 387 -13.47 9.30 -0.31
CA ALA A 387 -14.21 9.62 0.91
C ALA A 387 -15.57 8.94 0.96
N LEU A 388 -16.34 8.97 -0.14
CA LEU A 388 -17.61 8.26 -0.28
C LEU A 388 -17.44 6.74 -0.25
N GLY A 389 -16.34 6.20 -0.77
CA GLY A 389 -16.02 4.77 -0.69
C GLY A 389 -15.87 4.26 0.74
N TYR A 390 -15.41 5.12 1.67
CA TYR A 390 -15.27 4.81 3.09
C TYR A 390 -16.48 5.16 3.95
N ARG A 391 -17.13 6.30 3.66
CA ARG A 391 -18.15 6.90 4.53
C ARG A 391 -19.53 7.02 3.89
N GLY A 392 -19.65 6.84 2.58
CA GLY A 392 -20.94 6.90 1.90
C GLY A 392 -21.81 5.74 2.37
N PHE A 393 -23.02 6.06 2.84
CA PHE A 393 -23.98 5.09 3.34
C PHE A 393 -23.46 4.18 4.47
N SER A 394 -22.42 4.60 5.21
CA SER A 394 -21.74 3.76 6.20
C SER A 394 -22.50 3.59 7.51
N ASN A 395 -23.62 4.31 7.71
CA ASN A 395 -24.48 4.13 8.88
C ASN A 395 -24.97 2.68 8.95
N ASP A 396 -24.87 2.06 10.14
CA ASP A 396 -25.16 0.63 10.32
C ASP A 396 -26.56 0.24 9.82
N ASN A 397 -27.54 1.12 10.04
CA ASN A 397 -28.93 0.95 9.61
C ASN A 397 -29.33 1.90 8.47
N HIS A 398 -28.42 2.21 7.54
CA HIS A 398 -28.72 3.12 6.44
C HIS A 398 -29.94 2.62 5.63
N PRO A 399 -31.06 3.38 5.53
CA PRO A 399 -32.32 2.89 4.97
C PRO A 399 -32.20 2.32 3.55
N LEU A 400 -31.41 2.96 2.69
CA LEU A 400 -31.17 2.48 1.33
C LEU A 400 -30.45 1.12 1.31
N ILE A 401 -29.43 0.94 2.15
CA ILE A 401 -28.65 -0.30 2.20
C ILE A 401 -29.56 -1.42 2.69
N MET A 402 -30.35 -1.16 3.74
CA MET A 402 -31.30 -2.13 4.29
C MET A 402 -32.39 -2.50 3.28
N ASP A 403 -32.92 -1.54 2.52
CA ASP A 403 -33.93 -1.80 1.49
C ASP A 403 -33.37 -2.65 0.35
N ILE A 404 -32.19 -2.31 -0.17
CA ILE A 404 -31.52 -3.08 -1.23
C ILE A 404 -31.19 -4.50 -0.74
N ALA A 405 -30.61 -4.63 0.45
CA ALA A 405 -30.28 -5.92 1.06
C ALA A 405 -31.53 -6.82 1.18
N LYS A 406 -32.65 -6.27 1.67
CA LYS A 406 -33.94 -7.00 1.75
C LYS A 406 -34.46 -7.41 0.37
N LYS A 407 -34.35 -6.55 -0.65
CA LYS A 407 -34.76 -6.87 -2.03
C LYS A 407 -33.92 -8.02 -2.60
N ILE A 408 -32.62 -8.04 -2.31
CA ILE A 408 -31.73 -9.12 -2.75
C ILE A 408 -32.09 -10.43 -2.09
N CYS A 409 -32.27 -10.46 -0.77
CA CYS A 409 -32.71 -11.68 -0.06
C CYS A 409 -34.02 -12.21 -0.62
N LYS A 410 -35.03 -11.35 -0.81
CA LYS A 410 -36.30 -11.74 -1.44
C LYS A 410 -36.11 -12.29 -2.85
N SER A 411 -35.24 -11.67 -3.65
CA SER A 411 -34.96 -12.10 -5.02
C SER A 411 -34.27 -13.48 -5.05
N MET A 412 -33.32 -13.73 -4.14
CA MET A 412 -32.68 -15.04 -4.01
C MET A 412 -33.66 -16.11 -3.55
N ASN A 413 -34.57 -15.76 -2.65
CA ASN A 413 -35.56 -16.68 -2.10
C ASN A 413 -36.62 -17.14 -3.12
N LEU A 414 -36.68 -16.52 -4.31
CA LEU A 414 -37.48 -17.01 -5.43
C LEU A 414 -36.92 -18.31 -6.02
N TYR A 415 -35.61 -18.54 -5.89
CA TYR A 415 -34.89 -19.65 -6.51
C TYR A 415 -34.48 -20.71 -5.51
N ARG A 416 -34.23 -20.34 -4.25
CA ARG A 416 -33.89 -21.25 -3.16
C ARG A 416 -34.64 -20.90 -1.87
N GLU A 417 -34.97 -21.90 -1.06
CA GLU A 417 -35.48 -21.74 0.29
C GLU A 417 -34.41 -22.20 1.27
N ILE A 418 -34.13 -21.38 2.28
CA ILE A 418 -33.20 -21.69 3.37
C ILE A 418 -34.03 -22.28 4.50
N VAL A 419 -33.74 -23.53 4.87
CA VAL A 419 -34.52 -24.27 5.87
C VAL A 419 -34.02 -23.99 7.29
N ASP A 420 -32.71 -23.74 7.42
CA ASP A 420 -32.07 -23.47 8.70
C ASP A 420 -32.24 -21.99 9.13
N PRO A 421 -32.82 -21.73 10.33
CA PRO A 421 -33.05 -20.37 10.81
C PRO A 421 -31.78 -19.60 11.21
N ASP A 422 -30.72 -20.30 11.63
CA ASP A 422 -29.44 -19.66 11.98
C ASP A 422 -28.75 -19.16 10.71
N ILE A 423 -28.76 -19.97 9.64
CA ILE A 423 -28.26 -19.57 8.31
C ILE A 423 -29.07 -18.39 7.77
N LEU A 424 -30.39 -18.36 7.99
CA LEU A 424 -31.23 -17.25 7.53
C LEU A 424 -30.81 -15.90 8.14
N ASN A 425 -30.50 -15.87 9.44
CA ASN A 425 -30.02 -14.65 10.11
C ASN A 425 -28.64 -14.22 9.60
N GLU A 426 -27.73 -15.18 9.38
CA GLU A 426 -26.42 -14.90 8.79
C GLU A 426 -26.55 -14.31 7.39
N MET A 427 -27.49 -14.82 6.57
CA MET A 427 -27.73 -14.33 5.22
C MET A 427 -28.24 -12.88 5.20
N GLU A 428 -29.05 -12.46 6.18
CA GLU A 428 -29.44 -11.05 6.28
C GLU A 428 -28.21 -10.15 6.52
N ALA A 429 -27.34 -10.51 7.46
CA ALA A 429 -26.11 -9.77 7.72
C ALA A 429 -25.16 -9.75 6.50
N GLN A 430 -24.98 -10.90 5.84
CA GLN A 430 -24.18 -11.02 4.63
C GLN A 430 -24.75 -10.17 3.47
N SER A 431 -26.08 -10.09 3.32
CA SER A 431 -26.70 -9.29 2.27
C SER A 431 -26.42 -7.79 2.42
N ILE A 432 -26.34 -7.29 3.66
CA ILE A 432 -25.95 -5.91 3.98
C ILE A 432 -24.47 -5.69 3.60
N GLN A 433 -23.60 -6.63 3.98
CA GLN A 433 -22.17 -6.56 3.67
C GLN A 433 -21.90 -6.58 2.16
N ILE A 434 -22.56 -7.46 1.41
CA ILE A 434 -22.48 -7.55 -0.05
C ILE A 434 -22.97 -6.26 -0.69
N THR A 435 -24.11 -5.74 -0.24
CA THR A 435 -24.66 -4.47 -0.74
C THR A 435 -23.65 -3.33 -0.58
N ARG A 436 -23.06 -3.19 0.61
CA ARG A 436 -22.03 -2.18 0.89
C ARG A 436 -20.80 -2.35 0.01
N LYS A 437 -20.27 -3.58 -0.10
CA LYS A 437 -19.06 -3.84 -0.90
C LYS A 437 -19.29 -3.61 -2.39
N VAL A 438 -20.43 -4.01 -2.95
CA VAL A 438 -20.75 -3.76 -4.36
C VAL A 438 -20.83 -2.26 -4.63
N ILE A 439 -21.55 -1.50 -3.79
CA ILE A 439 -21.63 -0.03 -3.93
C ILE A 439 -20.24 0.59 -3.77
N SER A 440 -19.50 0.25 -2.71
CA SER A 440 -18.16 0.79 -2.45
C SER A 440 -17.20 0.51 -3.61
N ILE A 441 -17.14 -0.72 -4.12
CA ILE A 441 -16.23 -1.10 -5.20
C ILE A 441 -16.68 -0.49 -6.53
N PHE A 442 -17.85 -0.88 -7.02
CA PHE A 442 -18.26 -0.61 -8.40
C PHE A 442 -18.73 0.83 -8.60
N TYR A 443 -19.37 1.43 -7.59
CA TYR A 443 -19.92 2.77 -7.71
C TYR A 443 -18.91 3.85 -7.29
N PHE A 444 -18.14 3.61 -6.22
CA PHE A 444 -17.19 4.61 -5.71
C PHE A 444 -15.72 4.35 -6.10
N ARG A 445 -15.15 3.22 -5.71
CA ARG A 445 -13.70 3.00 -5.74
C ARG A 445 -13.13 2.72 -7.14
N LEU A 446 -13.93 2.27 -8.10
CA LEU A 446 -13.49 2.31 -9.51
C LEU A 446 -13.21 3.76 -9.96
N LYS A 447 -13.96 4.74 -9.46
CA LYS A 447 -13.79 6.16 -9.76
C LYS A 447 -12.69 6.83 -8.93
N THR A 448 -11.86 6.11 -8.19
CA THR A 448 -10.63 6.66 -7.58
C THR A 448 -9.39 6.41 -8.43
N GLN A 449 -9.47 5.56 -9.44
CA GLN A 449 -8.34 5.31 -10.33
C GLN A 449 -8.13 6.50 -11.26
N GLU A 450 -6.89 6.75 -11.68
CA GLU A 450 -6.53 7.80 -12.62
C GLU A 450 -7.36 7.70 -13.91
N ILE A 451 -7.37 6.52 -14.52
CA ILE A 451 -8.30 6.15 -15.60
C ILE A 451 -9.38 5.26 -14.99
N ILE A 452 -10.64 5.63 -15.17
CA ILE A 452 -11.79 4.91 -14.60
C ILE A 452 -11.88 3.51 -15.23
N PRO A 453 -11.77 2.42 -14.45
CA PRO A 453 -11.95 1.08 -14.98
C PRO A 453 -13.40 0.87 -15.43
N THR A 454 -13.55 0.12 -16.52
CA THR A 454 -14.84 -0.37 -16.99
C THR A 454 -15.00 -1.83 -16.60
N TYR A 455 -16.24 -2.29 -16.52
CA TYR A 455 -16.55 -3.68 -16.26
C TYR A 455 -17.55 -4.25 -17.27
N HIS A 456 -17.44 -5.53 -17.57
CA HIS A 456 -18.25 -6.19 -18.59
C HIS A 456 -18.55 -7.65 -18.21
N PHE A 457 -19.80 -8.07 -18.44
CA PHE A 457 -20.20 -9.46 -18.34
C PHE A 457 -20.34 -10.07 -19.73
N PHE A 458 -19.58 -11.13 -19.98
CA PHE A 458 -19.71 -11.93 -21.20
C PHE A 458 -21.07 -12.66 -21.23
N GLN A 459 -21.59 -12.86 -22.43
CA GLN A 459 -22.88 -13.49 -22.67
C GLN A 459 -22.72 -14.99 -22.94
N SER A 460 -23.79 -15.76 -22.71
CA SER A 460 -23.82 -17.17 -23.13
C SER A 460 -23.58 -17.26 -24.64
N GLY A 461 -22.66 -18.13 -25.05
CA GLY A 461 -22.24 -18.32 -26.43
C GLY A 461 -20.99 -17.54 -26.84
N ASP A 462 -20.51 -16.59 -26.02
CA ASP A 462 -19.27 -15.86 -26.32
C ASP A 462 -18.06 -16.80 -26.36
N GLU A 463 -17.09 -16.51 -27.23
CA GLU A 463 -15.85 -17.28 -27.31
C GLU A 463 -14.96 -17.07 -26.09
N ILE A 464 -14.26 -18.13 -25.67
CA ILE A 464 -13.35 -18.05 -24.53
C ILE A 464 -12.06 -17.33 -24.92
N ASP A 465 -11.80 -16.19 -24.28
CA ASP A 465 -10.50 -15.51 -24.30
C ASP A 465 -9.81 -15.63 -22.94
N THR A 466 -8.77 -16.46 -22.85
CA THR A 466 -8.01 -16.72 -21.60
C THR A 466 -7.30 -15.50 -21.04
N ARG A 467 -7.12 -14.44 -21.84
CA ARG A 467 -6.54 -13.18 -21.39
C ARG A 467 -7.55 -12.37 -20.57
N LEU A 468 -8.83 -12.52 -20.87
CA LEU A 468 -9.93 -11.74 -20.28
C LEU A 468 -10.78 -12.55 -19.31
N MET A 469 -10.79 -13.88 -19.45
CA MET A 469 -11.65 -14.79 -18.70
C MET A 469 -10.84 -15.81 -17.90
N GLN A 470 -11.45 -16.29 -16.83
CA GLN A 470 -10.98 -17.37 -15.97
C GLN A 470 -12.16 -18.30 -15.65
N GLY A 471 -11.90 -19.61 -15.59
CA GLY A 471 -12.88 -20.63 -15.28
C GLY A 471 -12.21 -21.99 -15.14
N SER A 472 -13.00 -23.02 -14.88
CA SER A 472 -12.52 -24.38 -14.58
C SER A 472 -12.16 -25.20 -15.82
N TRP A 473 -11.39 -24.64 -16.75
CA TRP A 473 -10.81 -25.36 -17.88
C TRP A 473 -9.34 -25.74 -17.61
N ARG A 474 -8.88 -26.86 -18.19
CA ARG A 474 -7.45 -27.22 -18.20
C ARG A 474 -6.69 -26.29 -19.16
N GLU A 475 -5.38 -26.12 -18.96
CA GLU A 475 -4.52 -25.12 -19.63
C GLU A 475 -4.66 -25.06 -21.18
N GLU A 476 -5.07 -26.17 -21.81
CA GLU A 476 -5.54 -26.19 -23.18
C GLU A 476 -7.02 -25.77 -23.26
N VAL A 477 -7.29 -24.46 -23.38
CA VAL A 477 -8.63 -24.00 -23.76
C VAL A 477 -8.96 -24.56 -25.12
N LYS A 478 -9.85 -25.56 -25.14
CA LYS A 478 -10.34 -26.13 -26.37
C LYS A 478 -11.06 -25.01 -27.11
N LYS A 479 -10.62 -24.69 -28.34
CA LYS A 479 -11.34 -23.82 -29.30
C LYS A 479 -12.82 -24.23 -29.48
N SER A 480 -13.20 -25.41 -29.00
CA SER A 480 -14.53 -25.99 -28.97
C SER A 480 -15.37 -25.61 -27.74
N GLU A 481 -14.98 -24.67 -26.87
CA GLU A 481 -15.80 -24.21 -25.74
C GLU A 481 -16.27 -22.76 -25.92
N VAL A 482 -17.43 -22.45 -25.34
CA VAL A 482 -18.03 -21.11 -25.24
C VAL A 482 -18.49 -20.85 -23.82
N VAL A 483 -18.71 -19.58 -23.50
CA VAL A 483 -19.29 -19.15 -22.24
C VAL A 483 -20.69 -19.75 -22.09
N GLU A 484 -20.95 -20.38 -20.95
CA GLU A 484 -22.29 -20.77 -20.51
C GLU A 484 -22.91 -19.66 -19.65
N VAL A 485 -22.14 -19.16 -18.67
CA VAL A 485 -22.50 -18.01 -17.84
C VAL A 485 -21.25 -17.27 -17.37
N CYS A 486 -21.30 -15.94 -17.38
CA CYS A 486 -20.33 -15.06 -16.73
C CYS A 486 -20.89 -14.63 -15.37
N TYR A 487 -20.37 -15.20 -14.29
CA TYR A 487 -20.89 -14.97 -12.94
C TYR A 487 -20.22 -13.79 -12.22
N PHE A 488 -19.00 -13.44 -12.60
CA PHE A 488 -18.33 -12.22 -12.15
C PHE A 488 -17.75 -11.44 -13.34
N PRO A 489 -17.86 -10.09 -13.38
CA PRO A 489 -17.47 -9.34 -14.56
C PRO A 489 -15.96 -9.25 -14.73
N TYR A 490 -15.54 -9.09 -15.98
CA TYR A 490 -14.22 -8.59 -16.34
C TYR A 490 -14.11 -7.12 -15.94
N ILE A 491 -12.98 -6.70 -15.34
CA ILE A 491 -12.72 -5.31 -14.92
C ILE A 491 -11.37 -4.87 -15.45
N ALA A 492 -11.33 -3.76 -16.18
CA ALA A 492 -10.10 -3.25 -16.76
C ALA A 492 -10.06 -1.75 -17.02
N ILE A 493 -8.84 -1.25 -17.03
CA ILE A 493 -8.49 0.09 -17.50
C ILE A 493 -8.21 -0.02 -18.99
N VAL A 494 -8.99 0.69 -19.80
CA VAL A 494 -8.84 0.76 -21.26
C VAL A 494 -8.34 2.16 -21.60
N ASP A 495 -7.10 2.23 -22.08
CA ASP A 495 -6.49 3.45 -22.61
C ASP A 495 -6.34 3.35 -24.14
N VAL A 496 -6.04 4.46 -24.81
CA VAL A 496 -6.02 4.61 -26.28
C VAL A 496 -5.11 3.57 -26.96
N SER A 497 -4.07 3.11 -26.28
CA SER A 497 -3.11 2.13 -26.81
C SER A 497 -2.91 0.87 -25.95
N ASN A 498 -3.38 0.84 -24.70
CA ASN A 498 -3.08 -0.23 -23.74
C ASN A 498 -4.31 -0.63 -22.93
N GLN A 499 -4.45 -1.93 -22.68
CA GLN A 499 -5.49 -2.51 -21.83
C GLN A 499 -4.85 -3.17 -20.62
N LYS A 500 -5.14 -2.65 -19.42
CA LYS A 500 -4.68 -3.24 -18.16
C LYS A 500 -5.85 -3.95 -17.48
N VAL A 501 -5.79 -5.28 -17.48
CA VAL A 501 -6.76 -6.12 -16.76
C VAL A 501 -6.52 -6.00 -15.26
N LEU A 502 -7.53 -5.54 -14.52
CA LEU A 502 -7.51 -5.55 -13.05
C LEU A 502 -8.03 -6.88 -12.54
N THR A 503 -9.10 -7.40 -13.16
CA THR A 503 -9.71 -8.68 -12.79
C THR A 503 -10.28 -9.34 -14.04
N LYS A 504 -9.98 -10.64 -14.23
CA LYS A 504 -10.58 -11.44 -15.30
C LYS A 504 -12.04 -11.76 -14.96
N ALA A 505 -12.89 -11.86 -15.98
CA ALA A 505 -14.23 -12.39 -15.81
C ALA A 505 -14.15 -13.82 -15.29
N GLN A 506 -15.08 -14.19 -14.41
CA GLN A 506 -15.22 -15.56 -13.95
C GLN A 506 -16.40 -16.20 -14.67
N VAL A 507 -16.15 -17.30 -15.37
CA VAL A 507 -17.13 -17.92 -16.28
C VAL A 507 -17.19 -19.44 -16.13
N TYR A 508 -18.38 -20.00 -16.28
CA TYR A 508 -18.55 -21.43 -16.59
C TYR A 508 -18.63 -21.60 -18.11
N THR A 509 -18.12 -22.73 -18.61
CA THR A 509 -18.06 -23.01 -20.05
C THR A 509 -18.95 -24.19 -20.44
N ARG A 510 -19.29 -24.28 -21.72
CA ARG A 510 -19.89 -25.47 -22.35
C ARG A 510 -19.28 -25.75 -23.72
N PRO A 511 -19.38 -26.98 -24.24
CA PRO A 511 -19.00 -27.27 -25.61
C PRO A 511 -19.78 -26.42 -26.63
N LYS A 512 -19.11 -26.02 -27.70
CA LYS A 512 -19.73 -25.44 -28.90
C LYS A 512 -20.64 -26.50 -29.51
N ASN A 513 -21.86 -26.09 -29.86
CA ASN A 513 -22.77 -26.97 -30.58
C ASN A 513 -22.22 -27.18 -32.00
N PRO A 514 -21.99 -28.42 -32.46
CA PRO A 514 -21.45 -28.70 -33.79
C PRO A 514 -22.40 -28.30 -34.93
N ALA A 515 -23.68 -28.09 -34.65
CA ALA A 515 -24.71 -27.79 -35.66
C ALA A 515 -24.69 -26.36 -36.25
N ALA A 516 -23.69 -25.53 -35.92
CA ALA A 516 -23.54 -24.17 -36.48
C ALA A 516 -22.35 -24.02 -37.44
N VAL A 517 -21.71 -25.14 -37.85
CA VAL A 517 -20.49 -25.11 -38.67
C VAL A 517 -20.72 -25.53 -40.13
N ASP A 518 -21.92 -26.01 -40.50
CA ASP A 518 -22.19 -26.54 -41.85
C ASP A 518 -23.18 -25.68 -42.65
N ASP A 519 -22.87 -24.39 -42.88
CA ASP A 519 -23.54 -23.60 -43.94
C ASP A 519 -22.56 -22.93 -44.95
N ASP A 520 -21.24 -23.13 -44.83
CA ASP A 520 -20.24 -22.46 -45.68
C ASP A 520 -19.39 -23.41 -46.56
N VAL A 521 -19.92 -24.57 -46.94
CA VAL A 521 -19.25 -25.43 -47.95
C VAL A 521 -20.25 -25.99 -48.96
N ASN A 522 -20.65 -25.16 -49.93
CA ASN A 522 -20.87 -25.62 -51.31
C ASN A 522 -20.95 -24.44 -52.29
N GLY A 523 -19.88 -24.21 -53.06
CA GLY A 523 -19.86 -23.24 -54.15
C GLY A 523 -18.44 -22.94 -54.61
N GLY A 524 -17.89 -23.82 -55.46
CA GLY A 524 -16.50 -23.77 -55.88
C GLY A 524 -16.09 -22.65 -56.86
N ASN A 525 -14.76 -22.51 -56.91
CA ASN A 525 -13.92 -22.09 -58.04
C ASN A 525 -13.94 -20.61 -58.48
N GLY A 526 -12.92 -19.88 -58.03
CA GLY A 526 -12.43 -18.64 -58.66
C GLY A 526 -11.11 -18.18 -58.02
N ILE A 527 -10.00 -18.47 -58.69
CA ILE A 527 -8.61 -18.19 -58.28
C ILE A 527 -8.29 -16.68 -58.34
N GLY A 528 -7.56 -16.17 -57.32
CA GLY A 528 -6.50 -15.16 -57.54
C GLY A 528 -6.58 -13.81 -56.82
N ASN A 529 -5.91 -13.73 -55.65
CA ASN A 529 -5.14 -12.62 -55.06
C ASN A 529 -5.49 -11.14 -55.38
N ASP A 530 -5.80 -10.35 -54.34
CA ASP A 530 -4.79 -9.57 -53.61
C ASP A 530 -5.36 -8.95 -52.31
N GLY A 531 -4.48 -8.80 -51.32
CA GLY A 531 -4.84 -8.63 -49.91
C GLY A 531 -5.21 -7.23 -49.44
N SER A 532 -6.05 -7.18 -48.40
CA SER A 532 -5.83 -6.48 -47.13
C SER A 532 -7.15 -6.43 -46.35
N GLY A 533 -7.21 -7.12 -45.20
CA GLY A 533 -8.43 -7.24 -44.40
C GLY A 533 -8.10 -7.44 -42.93
N GLY A 534 -7.53 -6.40 -42.30
CA GLY A 534 -7.24 -6.40 -40.87
C GLY A 534 -8.48 -6.13 -40.02
N ASN A 535 -8.76 -7.07 -39.11
CA ASN A 535 -9.40 -6.91 -37.79
C ASN A 535 -10.46 -5.80 -37.65
N LYS A 536 -11.71 -6.12 -38.00
CA LYS A 536 -12.90 -5.48 -37.38
C LYS A 536 -13.40 -6.37 -36.23
N SER A 537 -12.63 -6.40 -35.15
CA SER A 537 -12.99 -7.06 -33.88
C SER A 537 -13.61 -6.03 -32.94
N ILE A 538 -14.81 -6.33 -32.41
CA ILE A 538 -15.39 -6.03 -31.07
C ILE A 538 -15.38 -4.57 -30.53
N PHE A 539 -14.54 -3.67 -31.02
CA PHE A 539 -14.34 -2.30 -30.56
C PHE A 539 -15.52 -1.35 -30.79
N ASN A 540 -16.43 -1.65 -31.74
CA ASN A 540 -17.55 -0.76 -32.05
C ASN A 540 -18.75 -0.90 -31.10
N ARG A 541 -18.78 -1.91 -30.21
CA ARG A 541 -19.89 -2.08 -29.25
C ARG A 541 -19.67 -1.40 -27.90
N VAL A 542 -18.41 -1.11 -27.54
CA VAL A 542 -18.07 -0.47 -26.24
C VAL A 542 -18.24 1.05 -26.30
N LYS A 543 -18.16 1.69 -27.48
CA LYS A 543 -18.39 3.14 -27.62
C LYS A 543 -19.83 3.60 -27.41
N ASN A 544 -20.82 2.70 -27.49
CA ASN A 544 -22.24 3.08 -27.47
C ASN A 544 -22.88 3.09 -26.06
N PHE A 545 -22.12 2.91 -24.99
CA PHE A 545 -22.65 2.96 -23.60
C PHE A 545 -22.20 4.21 -22.79
N MET A 546 -21.40 5.11 -23.38
CA MET A 546 -21.05 6.41 -22.76
C MET A 546 -21.34 7.60 -23.69
N GLY A 547 -22.52 7.58 -24.33
CA GLY A 547 -23.01 8.68 -25.16
C GLY A 547 -24.48 8.94 -24.88
N ASN A 548 -24.78 9.43 -23.68
CA ASN A 548 -25.90 10.31 -23.32
C ASN A 548 -26.08 10.30 -21.80
N LYS A 549 -25.30 11.12 -21.11
CA LYS A 549 -25.75 12.03 -20.05
C LYS A 549 -24.58 12.90 -19.58
#